data_AF-A0A3R9EUC4-F1
#
_entry.id   AF-A0A3R9EUC4-F1
#
_cell.length_a   1.000
_cell.length_b   1.000
_cell.length_c   1.000
_cell.angle_alpha   90.00
_cell.angle_beta   90.00
_cell.angle_gamma   90.00
#
_symmetry.space_group_name_H-M   'P 1'
#
loop_
_entity.id
_entity.type
_entity.pdbx_description
1 polymer ?
#
loop_
_entity_poly.entity_id
_entity_poly.type
_entity_poly.pdbx_seq_one_letter_code
_entity_poly.pdbx_strand_id
1 'polypeptide(L)'
;MTATLAPAADLEGVVRRADDRWARRHGDEPAAPEYLRQIVDAVRPLLGQPVAAPADGDQVQQLRDDKQRLGDLVAELRKDVEARDRTIDSQKATVEQAKAELASARRAAAAKLAAADADVERLTAQVTELDTQVQARGAIIERRDADIAQLHANVDELRRKLDAAEQATPPHQHRYLVDAPGTEPQACECGHPYPRAVVPTEPVKPSPPEPWAKLFGQIRAEAKTAGWKA
;
A
#
# COMPACT_ATOMS: atom_id res chain seq x y z
N MET A 1 75.75 42.88 33.91
CA MET A 1 77.00 43.38 33.31
C MET A 1 76.64 44.46 32.34
N THR A 2 76.82 45.71 32.76
CA THR A 2 76.54 46.93 31.98
C THR A 2 77.61 47.05 30.89
N ALA A 3 77.19 46.95 29.63
CA ALA A 3 78.07 47.18 28.49
C ALA A 3 78.40 48.68 28.42
N THR A 4 79.59 49.04 28.88
CA THR A 4 80.17 50.37 28.70
C THR A 4 80.33 50.61 27.20
N LEU A 5 79.44 51.42 26.62
CA LEU A 5 79.57 51.91 25.25
C LEU A 5 80.94 52.60 25.11
N ALA A 6 81.76 52.08 24.21
CA ALA A 6 83.07 52.61 23.89
C ALA A 6 82.98 54.11 23.53
N PRO A 7 84.01 54.92 23.85
CA PRO A 7 84.04 56.34 23.54
C PRO A 7 83.79 56.55 22.05
N ALA A 8 82.91 57.51 21.73
CA ALA A 8 82.46 57.88 20.39
C ALA A 8 83.51 57.53 19.33
N ALA A 9 83.28 56.40 18.63
CA ALA A 9 84.20 55.94 17.61
C ALA A 9 84.45 57.09 16.64
N ASP A 10 85.71 57.33 16.30
CA ASP A 10 86.15 58.34 15.35
C ASP A 10 85.45 58.13 14.00
N LEU A 11 84.25 58.70 13.87
CA LEU A 11 83.36 58.54 12.71
C LEU A 11 84.01 59.10 11.46
N GLU A 12 84.76 60.20 11.61
CA GLU A 12 85.55 60.79 10.54
C GLU A 12 86.63 59.83 10.06
N GLY A 13 87.35 59.18 10.99
CA GLY A 13 88.30 58.13 10.64
C GLY A 13 87.66 56.87 10.04
N VAL A 14 86.46 56.47 10.47
CA VAL A 14 85.73 55.32 9.91
C VAL A 14 85.30 55.61 8.47
N VAL A 15 84.68 56.78 8.24
CA VAL A 15 84.22 57.22 6.91
C VAL A 15 85.42 57.39 5.98
N ARG A 16 86.50 58.03 6.44
CA ARG A 16 87.73 58.20 5.67
C ARG A 16 88.37 56.86 5.27
N ARG A 17 88.47 55.90 6.21
CA ARG A 17 88.97 54.56 5.89
C ARG A 17 88.07 53.82 4.90
N ALA A 18 86.76 54.05 4.92
CA ALA A 18 85.84 53.45 3.97
C ALA A 18 85.99 54.05 2.57
N ASP A 19 86.11 55.38 2.48
CA ASP A 19 86.37 56.12 1.25
C ASP A 19 87.71 55.71 0.62
N ASP A 20 88.79 55.67 1.40
CA ASP A 20 90.12 55.23 0.93
C ASP A 20 90.08 53.81 0.34
N ARG A 21 89.30 52.90 0.95
CA ARG A 21 89.15 51.52 0.43
C ARG A 21 88.34 51.49 -0.87
N TRP A 22 87.33 52.34 -0.97
CA TRP A 22 86.46 52.42 -2.15
C TRP A 22 87.22 53.03 -3.33
N ALA A 23 87.89 54.16 -3.13
CA ALA A 23 88.74 54.85 -4.09
C ALA A 23 89.81 53.91 -4.69
N ARG A 24 90.57 53.20 -3.83
CA ARG A 24 91.57 52.21 -4.29
C ARG A 24 90.99 51.07 -5.12
N ARG A 25 89.76 50.64 -4.83
CA ARG A 25 89.12 49.53 -5.54
C ARG A 25 88.61 49.95 -6.91
N HIS A 26 88.30 51.23 -7.10
CA HIS A 26 87.65 51.73 -8.31
C HIS A 26 88.55 52.63 -9.17
N GLY A 27 89.77 52.91 -8.69
CA GLY A 27 90.75 53.73 -9.41
C GLY A 27 90.46 55.23 -9.32
N ASP A 28 89.58 55.63 -8.41
CA ASP A 28 89.21 57.02 -8.17
C ASP A 28 90.11 57.65 -7.10
N GLU A 29 90.19 58.97 -7.05
CA GLU A 29 90.83 59.69 -5.96
C GLU A 29 89.92 59.71 -4.71
N PRO A 30 90.49 59.59 -3.49
CA PRO A 30 89.72 59.76 -2.26
C PRO A 30 89.01 61.11 -2.24
N ALA A 31 87.79 61.14 -1.73
CA ALA A 31 87.01 62.35 -1.68
C ALA A 31 87.68 63.41 -0.78
N ALA A 32 87.47 64.68 -1.11
CA ALA A 32 88.03 65.78 -0.36
C ALA A 32 87.66 65.70 1.14
N PRO A 33 88.57 66.00 2.07
CA PRO A 33 88.30 65.92 3.51
C PRO A 33 87.07 66.72 3.96
N GLU A 34 86.80 67.84 3.28
CA GLU A 34 85.62 68.68 3.54
C GLU A 34 84.31 67.98 3.17
N TYR A 35 84.30 67.21 2.09
CA TYR A 35 83.14 66.41 1.67
C TYR A 35 82.88 65.26 2.63
N LEU A 36 83.95 64.57 3.08
CA LEU A 36 83.83 63.52 4.10
C LEU A 36 83.28 64.06 5.43
N ARG A 37 83.65 65.29 5.82
CA ARG A 37 83.07 65.96 7.00
C ARG A 37 81.59 66.24 6.83
N GLN A 38 81.15 66.69 5.66
CA GLN A 38 79.72 66.90 5.38
C GLN A 38 78.93 65.58 5.49
N ILE A 39 79.50 64.46 5.01
CA ILE A 39 78.91 63.13 5.18
C ILE A 39 78.84 62.75 6.66
N VAL A 40 79.93 62.94 7.41
CA VAL A 40 79.99 62.63 8.85
C VAL A 40 78.97 63.45 9.62
N ASP A 41 78.85 64.74 9.35
CA ASP A 41 77.89 65.63 10.00
C ASP A 41 76.44 65.28 9.62
N ALA A 42 76.18 64.84 8.38
CA ALA A 42 74.87 64.36 7.97
C ALA A 42 74.47 63.01 8.61
N VAL A 43 75.44 62.12 8.82
CA VAL A 43 75.22 60.77 9.38
C VAL A 43 75.20 60.77 10.91
N ARG A 44 75.92 61.69 11.57
CA ARG A 44 75.98 61.84 13.03
C ARG A 44 74.59 61.86 13.70
N PRO A 45 73.59 62.64 13.26
CA PRO A 45 72.26 62.61 13.86
C PRO A 45 71.50 61.30 13.62
N LEU A 46 71.76 60.60 12.51
CA LEU A 46 71.13 59.30 12.21
C LEU A 46 71.66 58.17 13.11
N LEU A 47 72.91 58.27 13.55
CA LEU A 47 73.52 57.33 14.51
C LEU A 47 73.21 57.69 15.96
N GLY A 48 72.86 58.96 16.23
CA GLY A 48 72.46 59.46 17.55
C GLY A 48 70.95 59.41 17.81
N GLN A 49 70.13 59.14 16.79
CA GLN A 49 68.72 58.86 17.01
C GLN A 49 68.59 57.49 17.70
N PRO A 50 68.01 57.42 18.91
CA PRO A 50 67.61 56.13 19.45
C PRO A 50 66.65 55.54 18.42
N VAL A 51 67.05 54.43 17.81
CA VAL A 51 66.15 53.56 17.07
C VAL A 51 64.92 53.41 17.96
N ALA A 52 63.75 53.81 17.46
CA ALA A 52 62.49 53.73 18.19
C ALA A 52 62.46 52.38 18.92
N ALA A 53 62.25 52.45 20.24
CA ALA A 53 62.42 51.30 21.13
C ALA A 53 61.79 50.04 20.50
N PRO A 54 62.46 48.88 20.58
CA PRO A 54 61.83 47.64 20.14
C PRO A 54 60.48 47.55 20.85
N ALA A 55 59.41 47.24 20.11
CA ALA A 55 58.06 47.11 20.65
C ALA A 55 58.11 46.49 22.05
N ASP A 56 57.48 47.16 23.03
CA ASP A 56 57.51 46.79 24.45
C ASP A 56 57.42 45.26 24.58
N GLY A 57 58.37 44.64 25.28
CA GLY A 57 58.47 43.17 25.31
C GLY A 57 57.16 42.48 25.71
N ASP A 58 56.35 43.18 26.50
CA ASP A 58 55.01 42.80 26.92
C ASP A 58 54.01 42.75 25.75
N GLN A 59 54.03 43.70 24.82
CA GLN A 59 53.19 43.67 23.61
C GLN A 59 53.56 42.50 22.69
N VAL A 60 54.85 42.22 22.55
CA VAL A 60 55.32 41.07 21.75
C VAL A 60 54.88 39.77 22.39
N GLN A 61 54.92 39.67 23.72
CA GLN A 61 54.46 38.48 24.43
C GLN A 61 52.95 38.32 24.33
N GLN A 62 52.17 39.39 24.50
CA GLN A 62 50.72 39.38 24.33
C GLN A 62 50.30 38.91 22.93
N LEU A 63 50.96 39.41 21.87
CA LEU A 63 50.69 38.97 20.50
C LEU A 63 51.03 37.49 20.26
N ARG A 64 52.03 36.93 20.96
CA ARG A 64 52.33 35.49 20.90
C ARG A 64 51.23 34.67 21.57
N ASP A 65 50.79 35.10 22.74
CA ASP A 65 49.74 34.41 23.49
C ASP A 65 48.41 34.44 22.72
N ASP A 66 48.07 35.60 22.13
CA ASP A 66 46.90 35.74 21.27
C ASP A 66 46.99 34.88 20.00
N LYS A 67 48.18 34.83 19.35
CA LYS A 67 48.40 33.95 18.20
C LYS A 67 48.23 32.48 18.57
N GLN A 68 48.71 32.07 19.74
CA GLN A 68 48.55 30.70 20.23
C GLN A 68 47.07 30.40 20.49
N ARG A 69 46.37 31.28 21.21
CA ARG A 69 44.93 31.16 21.47
C ARG A 69 44.10 31.07 20.19
N LEU A 70 44.39 31.93 19.21
CA LEU A 70 43.73 31.87 17.90
C LEU A 70 44.06 30.58 17.15
N GLY A 71 45.30 30.08 17.26
CA GLY A 71 45.70 28.78 16.72
C GLY A 71 44.89 27.63 17.29
N ASP A 72 44.71 27.61 18.60
CA ASP A 72 43.91 26.60 19.30
C ASP A 72 42.43 26.68 18.88
N LEU A 73 41.87 27.89 18.79
CA LEU A 73 40.49 28.10 18.34
C LEU A 73 40.28 27.64 16.89
N VAL A 74 41.23 27.91 16.00
CA VAL A 74 41.17 27.44 14.61
C VAL A 74 41.23 25.91 14.54
N ALA A 75 42.04 25.27 15.39
CA ALA A 75 42.10 23.81 15.45
C ALA A 75 40.78 23.19 15.96
N GLU A 76 40.16 23.79 16.97
CA GLU A 76 38.81 23.42 17.45
C GLU A 76 37.75 23.57 16.35
N LEU A 77 37.67 24.75 15.73
CA LEU A 77 36.69 25.02 14.67
C LEU A 77 36.84 24.06 13.47
N ARG A 78 38.08 23.66 13.13
CA ARG A 78 38.31 22.64 12.11
C ARG A 78 37.74 21.28 12.50
N LYS A 79 37.93 20.84 13.74
CA LYS A 79 37.33 19.59 14.25
C LYS A 79 35.81 19.63 14.22
N ASP A 80 35.23 20.76 14.60
CA ASP A 80 33.78 20.96 14.58
C ASP A 80 33.20 20.93 13.16
N VAL A 81 33.89 21.58 12.20
CA VAL A 81 33.51 21.54 10.78
C VAL A 81 33.56 20.10 10.27
N GLU A 82 34.64 19.37 10.53
CA GLU A 82 34.75 17.96 10.11
C GLU A 82 33.66 17.07 10.74
N ALA A 83 33.34 17.29 12.02
CA ALA A 83 32.27 16.55 12.70
C ALA A 83 30.89 16.88 12.12
N ARG A 84 30.65 18.14 11.75
CA ARG A 84 29.42 18.58 11.07
C ARG A 84 29.32 18.03 9.66
N ASP A 85 30.41 18.00 8.89
CA ASP A 85 30.42 17.43 7.54
C ASP A 85 30.04 15.95 7.56
N ARG A 86 30.60 15.17 8.49
CA ARG A 86 30.19 13.75 8.68
C ARG A 86 28.71 13.62 9.03
N THR A 87 28.20 14.54 9.85
CA THR A 87 26.77 14.56 10.22
C THR A 87 25.90 14.88 9.01
N ILE A 88 26.29 15.87 8.21
CA ILE A 88 25.59 16.25 6.97
C ILE A 88 25.57 15.08 5.99
N ASP A 89 26.68 14.37 5.81
CA ASP A 89 26.75 13.23 4.90
C ASP A 89 25.88 12.06 5.39
N SER A 90 25.87 11.78 6.70
CA SER A 90 24.96 10.81 7.29
C SER A 90 23.49 11.20 7.10
N GLN A 91 23.14 12.46 7.33
CA GLN A 91 21.77 12.96 7.14
C GLN A 91 21.34 12.90 5.67
N LYS A 92 22.24 13.24 4.73
CA LYS A 92 21.97 13.10 3.28
C LYS A 92 21.67 11.66 2.92
N ALA A 93 22.45 10.70 3.42
CA ALA A 93 22.22 9.28 3.17
C ALA A 93 20.85 8.83 3.69
N THR A 94 20.50 9.23 4.92
CA THR A 94 19.17 8.94 5.52
C THR A 94 18.03 9.56 4.71
N VAL A 95 18.19 10.79 4.22
CA VAL A 95 17.18 11.45 3.39
C VAL A 95 16.99 10.71 2.06
N GLU A 96 18.06 10.29 1.40
CA GLU A 96 17.94 9.53 0.15
C GLU A 96 17.32 8.15 0.36
N GLN A 97 17.65 7.47 1.46
CA GLN A 97 16.98 6.23 1.84
C GLN A 97 15.48 6.45 2.06
N ALA A 98 15.10 7.45 2.87
CA ALA A 98 13.71 7.77 3.15
C ALA A 98 12.92 8.14 1.88
N LYS A 99 13.55 8.86 0.93
CA LYS A 99 12.94 9.15 -0.38
C LYS A 99 12.68 7.87 -1.18
N ALA A 100 13.62 6.93 -1.19
CA ALA A 100 13.47 5.66 -1.89
C ALA A 100 12.34 4.80 -1.27
N GLU A 101 12.28 4.73 0.06
CA GLU A 101 11.22 4.04 0.80
C GLU A 101 9.85 4.69 0.57
N LEU A 102 9.77 6.02 0.58
CA LEU A 102 8.53 6.72 0.28
C LEU A 102 8.06 6.46 -1.16
N ALA A 103 8.98 6.43 -2.12
CA ALA A 103 8.66 6.12 -3.51
C ALA A 103 8.15 4.68 -3.67
N SER A 104 8.76 3.70 -2.99
CA SER A 104 8.31 2.31 -3.04
C SER A 104 6.95 2.14 -2.37
N ALA A 105 6.74 2.75 -1.20
CA ALA A 105 5.47 2.74 -0.49
C ALA A 105 4.34 3.36 -1.31
N ARG A 106 4.59 4.49 -1.99
CA ARG A 106 3.62 5.13 -2.89
C ARG A 106 3.22 4.22 -4.06
N ARG A 107 4.18 3.55 -4.69
CA ARG A 107 3.89 2.59 -5.78
C ARG A 107 3.06 1.41 -5.29
N ALA A 108 3.41 0.85 -4.12
CA ALA A 108 2.68 -0.26 -3.53
C ALA A 108 1.24 0.15 -3.16
N ALA A 109 1.05 1.34 -2.58
CA ALA A 109 -0.26 1.88 -2.27
C ALA A 109 -1.11 2.11 -3.53
N ALA A 110 -0.52 2.69 -4.58
CA ALA A 110 -1.20 2.91 -5.86
C ALA A 110 -1.65 1.59 -6.52
N ALA A 111 -0.80 0.56 -6.48
CA ALA A 111 -1.15 -0.77 -7.00
C ALA A 111 -2.29 -1.42 -6.21
N LYS A 112 -2.28 -1.30 -4.87
CA LYS A 112 -3.37 -1.80 -4.03
C LYS A 112 -4.69 -1.06 -4.28
N LEU A 113 -4.63 0.25 -4.48
CA LEU A 113 -5.81 1.06 -4.78
C LEU A 113 -6.41 0.64 -6.13
N ALA A 114 -5.59 0.52 -7.17
CA ALA A 114 -6.05 0.09 -8.49
C ALA A 114 -6.67 -1.32 -8.47
N ALA A 115 -6.10 -2.24 -7.67
CA ALA A 115 -6.68 -3.57 -7.49
C ALA A 115 -8.03 -3.52 -6.76
N ALA A 116 -8.14 -2.70 -5.71
CA ALA A 116 -9.38 -2.51 -4.98
C ALA A 116 -10.48 -1.88 -5.86
N ASP A 117 -10.13 -0.87 -6.67
CA ASP A 117 -11.06 -0.23 -7.61
C ASP A 117 -11.61 -1.24 -8.63
N ALA A 118 -10.73 -2.08 -9.20
CA ALA A 118 -11.14 -3.15 -10.12
C ALA A 118 -12.06 -4.19 -9.45
N ASP A 119 -11.81 -4.53 -8.18
CA ASP A 119 -12.69 -5.41 -7.41
C ASP A 119 -14.05 -4.77 -7.12
N VAL A 120 -14.09 -3.47 -6.81
CA VAL A 120 -15.33 -2.73 -6.63
C VAL A 120 -16.15 -2.75 -7.92
N GLU A 121 -15.55 -2.42 -9.06
CA GLU A 121 -16.23 -2.46 -10.37
C GLU A 121 -16.80 -3.85 -10.67
N ARG A 122 -16.01 -4.90 -10.44
CA ARG A 122 -16.43 -6.29 -10.63
C ARG A 122 -17.61 -6.65 -9.73
N LEU A 123 -17.53 -6.32 -8.44
CA LEU A 123 -18.59 -6.61 -7.48
C LEU A 123 -19.86 -5.81 -7.79
N THR A 124 -19.74 -4.55 -8.20
CA THR A 124 -20.87 -3.74 -8.65
C THR A 124 -21.57 -4.39 -9.84
N ALA A 125 -20.82 -4.85 -10.85
CA ALA A 125 -21.39 -5.54 -12.00
C ALA A 125 -22.12 -6.84 -11.59
N GLN A 126 -21.55 -7.61 -10.64
CA GLN A 126 -22.18 -8.81 -10.11
C GLN A 126 -23.49 -8.50 -9.37
N VAL A 127 -23.54 -7.43 -8.59
CA VAL A 127 -24.76 -7.00 -7.90
C VAL A 127 -25.84 -6.60 -8.89
N THR A 128 -25.50 -5.84 -9.94
CA THR A 128 -26.45 -5.46 -10.99
C THR A 128 -27.01 -6.69 -11.71
N GLU A 129 -26.17 -7.67 -12.03
CA GLU A 129 -26.61 -8.92 -12.66
C GLU A 129 -27.49 -9.78 -11.73
N LEU A 130 -27.21 -9.81 -10.43
CA LEU A 130 -28.07 -10.51 -9.48
C LEU A 130 -29.42 -9.79 -9.33
N ASP A 131 -29.43 -8.46 -9.34
CA ASP A 131 -30.68 -7.68 -9.27
C ASP A 131 -31.57 -7.95 -10.49
N THR A 132 -31.01 -7.96 -11.70
CA THR A 132 -31.78 -8.29 -12.92
C THR A 132 -32.35 -9.71 -12.86
N GLN A 133 -31.58 -10.68 -12.36
CA GLN A 133 -32.07 -12.05 -12.17
C GLN A 133 -33.19 -12.14 -11.13
N VAL A 134 -33.09 -11.39 -10.03
CA VAL A 134 -34.14 -11.33 -9.00
C VAL A 134 -35.42 -10.74 -9.59
N GLN A 135 -35.33 -9.63 -10.32
CA GLN A 135 -36.48 -9.01 -11.00
C GLN A 135 -37.13 -9.97 -12.01
N ALA A 136 -36.32 -10.64 -12.83
CA ALA A 136 -36.82 -11.62 -13.80
C ALA A 136 -37.54 -12.80 -13.12
N ARG A 137 -36.99 -13.31 -12.01
CA ARG A 137 -37.63 -14.36 -11.21
C ARG A 137 -38.92 -13.87 -10.55
N GLY A 138 -38.95 -12.63 -10.07
CA GLY A 138 -40.16 -12.00 -9.53
C GLY A 138 -41.29 -11.98 -10.55
N ALA A 139 -41.03 -11.53 -11.78
CA ALA A 139 -42.03 -11.54 -12.86
C ALA A 139 -42.52 -12.96 -13.22
N ILE A 140 -41.65 -13.97 -13.14
CA ILE A 140 -42.06 -15.37 -13.34
C ILE A 140 -43.00 -15.82 -12.23
N ILE A 141 -42.71 -15.49 -10.97
CA ILE A 141 -43.57 -15.83 -9.82
C ILE A 141 -44.94 -15.19 -9.99
N GLU A 142 -45.01 -13.89 -10.28
CA GLU A 142 -46.28 -13.18 -10.51
C GLU A 142 -47.12 -13.84 -11.62
N ARG A 143 -46.48 -14.24 -12.72
CA ARG A 143 -47.15 -14.98 -13.79
C ARG A 143 -47.68 -16.33 -13.31
N ARG A 144 -46.91 -17.06 -12.51
CA ARG A 144 -47.32 -18.38 -12.00
C ARG A 144 -48.46 -18.26 -11.00
N ASP A 145 -48.47 -17.22 -10.17
CA ASP A 145 -49.58 -16.95 -9.26
C ASP A 145 -50.87 -16.65 -10.03
N ALA A 146 -50.78 -15.90 -11.13
CA ALA A 146 -51.92 -15.67 -12.02
C ALA A 146 -52.41 -16.98 -12.69
N ASP A 147 -51.49 -17.81 -13.19
CA ASP A 147 -51.83 -19.12 -13.77
C ASP A 147 -52.52 -20.03 -12.73
N ILE A 148 -52.03 -20.05 -11.49
CA ILE A 148 -52.61 -20.82 -10.38
C ILE A 148 -54.02 -20.33 -10.07
N ALA A 149 -54.23 -19.01 -9.97
CA ALA A 149 -55.55 -18.43 -9.74
C ALA A 149 -56.55 -18.80 -10.85
N GLN A 150 -56.11 -18.78 -12.12
CA GLN A 150 -56.92 -19.19 -13.25
C GLN A 150 -57.26 -20.69 -13.21
N LEU A 151 -56.30 -21.54 -12.86
CA LEU A 151 -56.52 -22.98 -12.72
C LEU A 151 -57.52 -23.29 -11.60
N HIS A 152 -57.43 -22.59 -10.45
CA HIS A 152 -58.43 -22.73 -9.38
C HIS A 152 -59.84 -22.35 -9.86
N ALA A 153 -59.98 -21.22 -10.57
CA ALA A 153 -61.27 -20.81 -11.12
C ALA A 153 -61.85 -21.85 -12.11
N ASN A 154 -60.99 -22.42 -12.96
CA ASN A 154 -61.40 -23.48 -13.89
C ASN A 154 -61.82 -24.76 -13.16
N VAL A 155 -61.10 -25.16 -12.12
CA VAL A 155 -61.45 -26.33 -11.29
C VAL A 155 -62.80 -26.13 -10.63
N ASP A 156 -63.05 -24.95 -10.05
CA ASP A 156 -64.33 -24.62 -9.43
C ASP A 156 -65.48 -24.65 -10.43
N GLU A 157 -65.26 -24.12 -11.63
CA GLU A 157 -66.26 -24.15 -12.70
C GLU A 157 -66.56 -25.58 -13.18
N LEU A 158 -65.54 -26.40 -13.37
CA LEU A 158 -65.72 -27.81 -13.74
C LEU A 158 -66.46 -28.60 -12.64
N ARG A 159 -66.17 -28.32 -11.36
CA ARG A 159 -66.91 -28.90 -10.23
C ARG A 159 -68.38 -28.54 -10.28
N ARG A 160 -68.73 -27.27 -10.48
CA ARG A 160 -70.13 -26.84 -10.63
C ARG A 160 -70.83 -27.54 -11.79
N LYS A 161 -70.16 -27.70 -12.93
CA LYS A 161 -70.71 -28.41 -14.09
C LYS A 161 -70.93 -29.89 -13.80
N LEU A 162 -70.01 -30.53 -13.08
CA LEU A 162 -70.17 -31.92 -12.65
C LEU A 162 -71.37 -32.06 -11.72
N ASP A 163 -71.47 -31.24 -10.68
CA ASP A 163 -72.58 -31.26 -9.73
C ASP A 163 -73.93 -31.04 -10.44
N ALA A 164 -73.98 -30.11 -11.41
CA ALA A 164 -75.17 -29.87 -12.22
C ALA A 164 -75.54 -31.07 -13.11
N ALA A 165 -74.56 -31.74 -13.72
CA ALA A 165 -74.78 -32.93 -14.53
C ALA A 165 -75.25 -34.13 -13.68
N GLU A 166 -74.70 -34.29 -12.49
CA GLU A 166 -75.15 -35.29 -11.51
C GLU A 166 -76.60 -35.03 -11.08
N GLN A 167 -76.96 -33.79 -10.77
CA GLN A 167 -78.34 -33.42 -10.41
C GLN A 167 -79.33 -33.53 -11.57
N ALA A 168 -78.88 -33.32 -12.81
CA ALA A 168 -79.71 -33.47 -14.01
C ALA A 168 -80.03 -34.95 -14.32
N THR A 169 -79.33 -35.90 -13.70
CA THR A 169 -79.64 -37.33 -13.80
C THR A 169 -80.70 -37.67 -12.74
N PRO A 170 -81.95 -37.99 -13.12
CA PRO A 170 -82.99 -38.27 -12.15
C PRO A 170 -82.60 -39.50 -11.31
N PRO A 171 -82.80 -39.48 -9.98
CA PRO A 171 -82.74 -40.70 -9.21
C PRO A 171 -83.82 -41.65 -9.75
N HIS A 172 -83.40 -42.71 -10.43
CA HIS A 172 -84.29 -43.77 -10.90
C HIS A 172 -83.93 -45.05 -10.15
N GLN A 173 -84.94 -45.84 -9.81
CA GLN A 173 -84.70 -47.18 -9.28
C GLN A 173 -84.25 -48.05 -10.45
N HIS A 174 -83.07 -48.66 -10.31
CA HIS A 174 -82.64 -49.67 -11.28
C HIS A 174 -83.60 -50.85 -11.24
N ARG A 175 -84.37 -50.99 -12.32
CA ARG A 175 -85.21 -52.17 -12.55
C ARG A 175 -84.43 -53.14 -13.43
N TYR A 176 -84.17 -54.32 -12.89
CA TYR A 176 -83.52 -55.41 -13.61
C TYR A 176 -84.56 -56.46 -13.93
N LEU A 177 -84.87 -56.65 -15.21
CA LEU A 177 -85.84 -57.63 -15.66
C LEU A 177 -85.18 -59.00 -15.79
N VAL A 178 -85.92 -60.04 -15.42
CA VAL A 178 -85.51 -61.44 -15.56
C VAL A 178 -86.51 -62.11 -16.49
N ASP A 179 -86.06 -62.56 -17.65
CA ASP A 179 -86.93 -63.09 -18.70
C ASP A 179 -87.52 -64.46 -18.35
N ALA A 180 -86.78 -65.28 -17.59
CA ALA A 180 -87.24 -66.57 -17.08
C ALA A 180 -86.57 -66.96 -15.75
N PRO A 181 -87.20 -67.80 -14.90
CA PRO A 181 -86.56 -68.27 -13.67
C PRO A 181 -85.21 -68.96 -13.95
N GLY A 182 -84.11 -68.41 -13.44
CA GLY A 182 -82.75 -68.96 -13.58
C GLY A 182 -81.88 -68.28 -14.65
N THR A 183 -82.39 -67.35 -15.45
CA THR A 183 -81.58 -66.55 -16.39
C THR A 183 -80.95 -65.34 -15.71
N GLU A 184 -79.82 -64.86 -16.23
CA GLU A 184 -79.16 -63.67 -15.70
C GLU A 184 -80.03 -62.42 -15.92
N PRO A 185 -80.21 -61.55 -14.91
CA PRO A 185 -80.96 -60.32 -15.08
C PRO A 185 -80.32 -59.43 -16.15
N GLN A 186 -81.14 -58.84 -17.00
CA GLN A 186 -80.66 -57.89 -18.01
C GLN A 186 -80.13 -56.61 -17.32
N ALA A 187 -79.22 -55.91 -18.00
CA ALA A 187 -78.75 -54.59 -17.52
C ALA A 187 -79.94 -53.61 -17.41
N CYS A 188 -79.84 -52.65 -16.50
CA CYS A 188 -80.85 -51.61 -16.37
C CYS A 188 -80.90 -50.77 -17.66
N GLU A 189 -82.07 -50.19 -17.99
CA GLU A 189 -82.25 -49.32 -19.16
C GLU A 189 -81.29 -48.12 -19.19
N CYS A 190 -80.75 -47.71 -18.03
CA CYS A 190 -79.72 -46.68 -17.93
C CYS A 190 -78.28 -47.18 -18.26
N GLY A 191 -78.14 -48.44 -18.67
CA GLY A 191 -76.85 -49.08 -18.99
C GLY A 191 -76.06 -49.59 -17.78
N HIS A 192 -76.56 -49.47 -16.55
CA HIS A 192 -75.88 -50.05 -15.38
C HIS A 192 -76.08 -51.57 -15.34
N PRO A 193 -74.99 -52.37 -15.22
CA PRO A 193 -75.10 -53.82 -15.13
C PRO A 193 -75.80 -54.25 -13.84
N TYR A 194 -76.40 -55.45 -13.85
CA TYR A 194 -76.95 -56.04 -12.63
C TYR A 194 -75.85 -56.17 -11.57
N PRO A 195 -76.06 -55.68 -10.32
CA PRO A 195 -75.08 -55.79 -9.26
C PRO A 195 -74.98 -57.27 -8.85
N ARG A 196 -74.08 -58.00 -9.50
CA ARG A 196 -73.67 -59.31 -9.01
C ARG A 196 -72.96 -59.06 -7.69
N ALA A 197 -73.25 -59.87 -6.68
CA ALA A 197 -72.40 -59.94 -5.50
C ALA A 197 -71.00 -60.29 -5.97
N VAL A 198 -70.13 -59.28 -6.08
CA VAL A 198 -68.72 -59.50 -6.33
C VAL A 198 -68.21 -60.13 -5.04
N VAL A 199 -68.00 -61.44 -5.07
CA VAL A 199 -67.19 -62.10 -4.03
C VAL A 199 -65.90 -61.29 -3.97
N PRO A 200 -65.49 -60.76 -2.79
CA PRO A 200 -64.26 -59.99 -2.71
C PRO A 200 -63.13 -60.91 -3.17
N THR A 201 -62.67 -60.74 -4.40
CA THR A 201 -61.43 -61.36 -4.85
C THR A 201 -60.35 -60.68 -4.03
N GLU A 202 -59.61 -61.47 -3.25
CA GLU A 202 -58.46 -60.98 -2.50
C GLU A 202 -57.66 -60.00 -3.36
N PRO A 203 -57.28 -58.83 -2.83
CA PRO A 203 -56.55 -57.85 -3.61
C PRO A 203 -55.27 -58.50 -4.13
N VAL A 204 -55.20 -58.70 -5.44
CA VAL A 204 -53.98 -59.14 -6.11
C VAL A 204 -52.94 -58.09 -5.81
N LYS A 205 -51.97 -58.44 -4.96
CA LYS A 205 -50.82 -57.59 -4.65
C LYS A 205 -50.18 -57.22 -5.99
N PRO A 206 -50.18 -55.94 -6.41
CA PRO A 206 -49.59 -55.58 -7.69
C PRO A 206 -48.09 -55.89 -7.64
N SER A 207 -47.65 -56.84 -8.46
CA SER A 207 -46.23 -57.05 -8.67
C SER A 207 -45.74 -55.90 -9.56
N PRO A 208 -44.74 -55.11 -9.11
CA PRO A 208 -44.27 -53.96 -9.87
C PRO A 208 -43.67 -54.42 -11.22
N PRO A 209 -43.94 -53.70 -12.32
CA PRO A 209 -43.41 -54.05 -13.64
C PRO A 209 -41.87 -54.05 -13.64
N GLU A 210 -41.26 -54.89 -14.49
CA GLU A 210 -39.84 -55.29 -14.44
C GLU A 210 -38.77 -54.18 -14.29
N PRO A 211 -38.90 -52.93 -14.77
CA PRO A 211 -37.88 -51.91 -14.47
C PRO A 211 -37.91 -51.45 -12.99
N TRP A 212 -39.07 -51.51 -12.32
CA TRP A 212 -39.24 -51.02 -10.95
C TRP A 212 -38.88 -52.06 -9.89
N ALA A 213 -38.97 -53.35 -10.20
CA ALA A 213 -38.60 -54.42 -9.28
C ALA A 213 -37.14 -54.32 -8.84
N LYS A 214 -36.23 -53.95 -9.76
CA LYS A 214 -34.80 -53.76 -9.49
C LYS A 214 -34.55 -52.54 -8.60
N LEU A 215 -35.20 -51.41 -8.89
CA LEU A 215 -35.08 -50.18 -8.10
C LEU A 215 -35.59 -50.39 -6.67
N PHE A 216 -36.77 -50.99 -6.49
CA PHE A 216 -37.29 -51.30 -5.16
C PHE A 216 -36.51 -52.38 -4.43
N GLY A 217 -35.79 -53.25 -5.15
CA GLY A 217 -34.81 -54.17 -4.56
C GLY A 217 -33.63 -53.43 -3.95
N GLN A 218 -33.06 -52.46 -4.68
CA GLN A 218 -31.94 -51.64 -4.23
C GLN A 218 -32.33 -50.77 -3.02
N ILE A 219 -33.45 -50.06 -3.11
CA ILE A 219 -33.96 -49.22 -2.01
C ILE A 219 -34.18 -50.05 -0.74
N ARG A 220 -34.73 -51.27 -0.85
CA ARG A 220 -34.93 -52.15 0.32
C ARG A 220 -33.61 -52.66 0.91
N ALA A 221 -32.62 -52.95 0.07
CA ALA A 221 -31.30 -53.37 0.53
C ALA A 221 -30.60 -52.22 1.31
N GLU A 222 -30.66 -51.00 0.78
CA GLU A 222 -30.08 -49.81 1.40
C GLU A 222 -30.79 -49.44 2.71
N ALA A 223 -32.12 -49.49 2.74
CA ALA A 223 -32.89 -49.26 3.97
C ALA A 223 -32.54 -50.27 5.07
N LYS A 224 -32.30 -51.53 4.70
CA LYS A 224 -31.91 -52.59 5.66
C LYS A 224 -30.49 -52.36 6.21
N THR A 225 -29.56 -51.91 5.37
CA THR A 225 -28.22 -51.52 5.84
C THR A 225 -28.24 -50.25 6.71
N ALA A 226 -29.21 -49.37 6.50
CA ALA A 226 -29.45 -48.19 7.34
C ALA A 226 -30.23 -48.50 8.64
N GLY A 227 -30.51 -49.79 8.94
CA GLY A 227 -31.17 -50.22 10.17
C GLY A 227 -32.68 -50.01 10.21
N TRP A 228 -33.30 -49.65 9.08
CA TRP A 228 -34.77 -49.56 8.99
C TRP A 228 -35.36 -50.96 8.92
N LYS A 229 -36.25 -51.29 9.86
CA LYS A 229 -37.07 -52.50 9.80
C LYS A 229 -38.25 -52.23 8.88
N ALA A 230 -38.39 -53.06 7.85
CA ALA A 230 -39.58 -53.11 7.01
C ALA A 230 -40.79 -53.64 7.79
#